data_AF-A0A540K5Q8-F1
#
_entry.id   AF-A0A540K5Q8-F1
#
_cell.length_a   1.000
_cell.length_b   1.000
_cell.length_c   1.000
_cell.angle_alpha   90.00
_cell.angle_beta   90.00
_cell.angle_gamma   90.00
#
_symmetry.space_group_name_H-M   'P 1'
#
loop_
_entity.id
_entity.type
_entity.pdbx_description
1 polymer ?
#
loop_
_entity_poly.entity_id
_entity_poly.type
_entity_poly.pdbx_seq_one_letter_code
_entity_poly.pdbx_strand_id
1 'polypeptide(L)' 'MRLRYAPQLELPDGVGLKGATLVAIRPSERSPTAKKEVSSDLSWISTAFEEPYGTAAKMLVKRRTYCLKMNSF' A
#
# COMPACT_ATOMS: atom_id res chain seq x y z
N MET A 1 9.62 -3.99 -2.56
CA MET A 1 8.45 -3.72 -1.68
C MET A 1 8.03 -2.26 -1.85
N ARG A 2 6.74 -1.95 -1.72
CA ARG A 2 6.22 -0.59 -1.87
C ARG A 2 5.68 -0.08 -0.55
N LEU A 3 6.07 1.14 -0.19
CA LEU A 3 5.71 1.79 1.06
C LEU A 3 4.95 3.09 0.77
N ARG A 4 3.88 3.34 1.52
CA ARG A 4 3.14 4.61 1.52
C ARG A 4 2.92 5.04 2.96
N TYR A 5 3.09 6.33 3.22
CA TYR A 5 3.10 6.87 4.57
C TYR A 5 2.29 8.16 4.67
N ALA A 6 1.58 8.32 5.79
CA ALA A 6 0.94 9.55 6.21
C ALA A 6 1.22 9.79 7.70
N PRO A 7 1.83 10.93 8.08
CA PRO A 7 2.05 11.26 9.49
C PRO A 7 0.74 11.31 10.30
N GLN A 8 -0.32 11.78 9.66
CA GLN A 8 -1.70 11.79 10.15
C GLN A 8 -2.63 11.53 8.97
N LEU A 9 -3.64 10.69 9.19
CA LEU A 9 -4.67 10.33 8.21
C LEU A 9 -6.03 10.36 8.90
N GLU A 10 -6.88 11.30 8.49
CA GLU A 10 -8.24 11.43 9.00
C GLU A 10 -9.19 10.65 8.11
N LEU A 11 -10.01 9.80 8.72
CA LEU A 11 -10.99 8.98 8.04
C LEU A 11 -12.35 9.68 7.99
N PRO A 12 -13.24 9.30 7.05
CA PRO A 12 -14.55 9.96 6.87
C PRO A 12 -15.48 9.87 8.08
N ASP A 13 -15.27 8.90 8.98
CA ASP A 13 -16.02 8.69 10.22
C ASP A 13 -15.51 9.55 11.39
N GLY A 14 -14.50 10.40 11.15
CA GLY A 14 -13.88 11.25 12.16
C GLY A 14 -12.74 10.58 12.93
N VAL A 15 -12.39 9.32 12.62
CA VAL A 15 -11.27 8.63 13.25
C VAL A 15 -9.94 9.14 12.67
N GLY A 16 -9.02 9.55 13.55
CA GLY A 16 -7.67 9.98 13.18
C GLY A 16 -6.63 8.89 13.40
N LEU A 17 -5.93 8.48 12.34
CA LEU A 17 -4.79 7.56 12.41
C LEU A 17 -3.47 8.35 12.41
N LYS A 18 -2.61 8.13 13.42
CA LYS A 18 -1.26 8.70 13.50
C LYS A 18 -0.24 7.69 12.98
N GLY A 19 0.73 8.16 12.18
CA GLY A 19 1.81 7.33 11.64
C GLY A 19 1.34 6.23 10.67
N ALA A 20 0.25 6.46 9.95
CA ALA A 20 -0.36 5.45 9.08
C ALA A 20 0.60 5.02 7.97
N THR A 21 0.88 3.72 7.90
CA THR A 21 1.88 3.13 7.01
C THR A 21 1.28 1.93 6.28
N LEU A 22 1.28 1.98 4.94
CA LEU A 22 0.88 0.86 4.09
C LEU A 22 2.10 0.27 3.40
N VAL A 23 2.38 -1.00 3.68
CA VAL A 23 3.41 -1.80 3.02
C VAL A 23 2.72 -2.83 2.14
N ALA A 24 3.06 -2.83 0.85
CA ALA A 24 2.54 -3.80 -0.11
C ALA A 24 3.68 -4.58 -0.75
N ILE A 25 3.58 -5.90 -0.67
CA ILE A 25 4.56 -6.85 -1.21
C ILE A 25 3.80 -7.76 -2.17
N ARG A 26 4.08 -7.61 -3.45
CA ARG A 26 3.64 -8.58 -4.46
C ARG A 26 4.77 -9.59 -4.65
N PRO A 27 4.53 -10.91 -4.46
CA PRO A 27 5.50 -11.93 -4.81
C PRO A 27 5.91 -11.79 -6.28
N SER A 28 7.18 -12.03 -6.58
CA SER A 28 7.63 -12.06 -7.98
C SER A 28 7.09 -13.31 -8.65
N GLU A 29 6.17 -13.15 -9.60
CA GLU A 29 5.82 -14.22 -10.54
C GLU A 29 7.06 -14.51 -11.41
N ARG A 30 7.65 -15.71 -11.27
CA ARG A 30 8.80 -16.16 -12.08
C ARG A 30 8.41 -16.51 -13.53
N SER A 31 7.41 -15.86 -14.10
CA SER A 31 7.02 -16.09 -15.49
C SER A 31 7.83 -15.18 -16.43
N PRO A 32 8.45 -15.73 -17.50
CA PRO A 32 9.29 -14.96 -18.42
C PRO A 32 8.51 -13.87 -19.20
N THR A 33 7.18 -13.91 -19.15
CA THR A 33 6.24 -12.98 -19.80
C THR A 33 5.71 -11.87 -18.87
N ALA A 34 5.92 -11.92 -17.55
CA ALA A 34 5.47 -10.87 -16.61
C ALA A 34 6.32 -9.59 -16.62
N LYS A 35 7.14 -9.42 -17.66
CA LYS A 35 7.85 -8.17 -17.92
C LYS A 35 6.84 -7.22 -18.57
N LYS A 36 6.17 -6.37 -17.77
CA LYS A 36 5.95 -4.92 -18.07
C LYS A 36 4.71 -4.24 -17.44
N GLU A 37 3.75 -4.93 -16.81
CA GLU A 37 2.52 -4.24 -16.34
C GLU A 37 2.14 -4.37 -14.86
N VAL A 38 2.97 -5.00 -14.03
CA VAL A 38 2.61 -5.28 -12.63
C VAL A 38 2.98 -4.15 -11.64
N SER A 39 3.63 -3.07 -12.10
CA SER A 39 4.11 -2.00 -11.22
C SER A 39 3.03 -1.03 -10.73
N SER A 40 1.78 -1.12 -11.20
CA SER A 40 0.79 -0.06 -10.96
C SER A 40 -0.54 -0.56 -10.44
N ASP A 41 -0.86 -1.84 -10.61
CA ASP A 41 -2.15 -2.35 -10.17
C ASP A 41 -2.11 -2.74 -8.69
N LEU A 42 -2.39 -1.77 -7.82
CA LEU A 42 -2.71 -1.99 -6.40
C LEU A 42 -4.22 -2.14 -6.19
N SER A 43 -5.01 -2.46 -7.23
CA SER A 43 -6.46 -2.67 -7.11
C SER A 43 -6.80 -3.65 -5.99
N TRP A 44 -6.03 -4.74 -5.87
CA TRP A 44 -6.17 -5.77 -4.85
C TRP A 44 -6.07 -5.25 -3.41
N ILE A 45 -5.38 -4.12 -3.16
CA ILE A 45 -5.29 -3.53 -1.82
C ILE A 45 -6.64 -2.98 -1.35
N SER A 46 -7.47 -2.53 -2.30
CA SER A 46 -8.76 -1.89 -1.97
C SER A 46 -9.77 -2.84 -1.36
N THR A 47 -9.56 -4.15 -1.49
CA THR A 47 -10.42 -5.23 -0.96
C THR A 47 -9.68 -6.13 0.04
N ALA A 48 -8.45 -5.79 0.43
CA ALA A 48 -7.63 -6.61 1.31
C ALA A 48 -7.91 -6.37 2.80
N PHE A 49 -8.64 -5.32 3.15
CA PHE A 49 -8.87 -4.89 4.51
C PHE A 49 -10.35 -4.55 4.73
N GLU A 50 -10.85 -4.90 5.91
CA GLU A 50 -12.15 -4.44 6.42
C GLU A 50 -12.07 -2.98 6.90
N GLU A 51 -13.23 -2.34 7.04
CA GLU A 51 -13.30 -1.00 7.63
C GLU A 51 -12.88 -1.00 9.11
N PRO A 52 -12.18 0.04 9.59
CA PRO A 52 -11.87 1.32 8.91
C PRO A 52 -10.58 1.26 8.04
N TYR A 53 -9.87 0.14 8.06
CA TYR A 53 -8.56 0.00 7.39
C TYR A 53 -8.68 -0.12 5.87
N GLY A 54 -9.80 -0.61 5.36
CA GLY A 54 -10.14 -0.57 3.93
C GLY A 54 -10.14 0.85 3.39
N THR A 55 -10.84 1.77 4.05
CA THR A 55 -10.81 3.20 3.72
C THR A 55 -9.41 3.79 3.88
N ALA A 56 -8.71 3.50 4.98
CA ALA A 56 -7.34 3.99 5.19
C ALA A 56 -6.40 3.55 4.06
N ALA A 57 -6.48 2.28 3.64
CA ALA A 57 -5.66 1.74 2.56
C ALA A 57 -5.96 2.42 1.22
N LYS A 58 -7.23 2.61 0.87
CA LYS A 58 -7.65 3.34 -0.35
C LYS A 58 -7.13 4.78 -0.36
N MET A 59 -7.12 5.45 0.80
CA MET A 59 -6.58 6.82 0.93
C MET A 59 -5.04 6.83 0.83
N LEU A 60 -4.36 5.92 1.50
CA LEU A 60 -2.90 5.78 1.42
C LEU A 60 -2.45 5.44 -0.01
N VAL A 61 -3.26 4.69 -0.76
CA VAL A 61 -2.93 4.27 -2.13
C VAL A 61 -2.76 5.45 -3.10
N LYS A 62 -3.42 6.58 -2.81
CA LYS A 62 -3.33 7.80 -3.61
C LYS A 62 -2.06 8.63 -3.31
N ARG A 63 -1.30 8.27 -2.28
CA ARG A 63 -0.09 8.99 -1.86
C ARG A 63 1.17 8.56 -2.62
N ARG A 64 2.22 9.36 -2.47
CA ARG A 64 3.56 9.06 -3.00
C ARG A 64 4.02 7.70 -2.48
N THR A 65 4.57 6.92 -3.41
CA THR A 65 5.08 5.59 -3.11
C THR A 65 6.59 5.65 -2.97
N TYR A 66 7.12 4.98 -1.96
CA TYR A 66 8.54 4.84 -1.67
C TYR A 66 8.97 3.39 -1.90
N CYS A 67 10.19 3.20 -2.41
CA CYS A 67 10.81 1.89 -2.48
C CYS A 67 11.48 1.60 -1.13
N LEU A 68 10.93 0.64 -0.39
CA LEU A 68 11.53 0.19 0.86
C LEU A 68 12.59 -0.87 0.53
N LYS A 69 13.85 -0.56 0.84
CA LYS A 69 14.97 -1.52 0.84
C LYS A 69 15.11 -2.06 2.26
N MET A 70 14.83 -3.34 2.45
CA MET A 70 15.18 -4.04 3.68
C MET A 70 16.62 -4.52 3.54
N ASN A 71 17.47 -4.10 4.46
CA ASN A 71 18.80 -4.69 4.61
C ASN A 71 18.64 -5.90 5.53
N SER A 72 19.09 -7.08 5.10
CA SER A 72 19.28 -8.20 6.03
C SER A 72 20.48 -7.88 6.89
N PHE A 73 20.35 -8.09 8.19
CA PHE A 73 21.50 -8.28 9.07
C PHE A 73 21.97 -9.73 8.98
#